data_AF-A0A098Y727-F1
#
_entry.id   AF-A0A098Y727-F1
#
_cell.length_a   1.000
_cell.length_b   1.000
_cell.length_c   1.000
_cell.angle_alpha   90.00
_cell.angle_beta   90.00
_cell.angle_gamma   90.00
#
_symmetry.space_group_name_H-M   'P 1'
#
loop_
_entity.id
_entity.type
_entity.pdbx_description
1 polymer ?
#
loop_
_entity_poly.entity_id
_entity_poly.type
_entity_poly.pdbx_seq_one_letter_code
_entity_poly.pdbx_strand_id
1 'polypeptide(L)'
;MTGTPRWRLHRAGIQNVWHYLDAEFVLTGGRMVLRGTNGSGKSRALELLLPFLLDADRRRMDSSGSGQVSLDRLMRVGGPDSGNRVGYLWLELAHTDGVADPARFLTLGAHLRWSSSTGVVRMHWFSTDRRVGHDLPLMDGDRHPLSREDLGRLIGPDQLTDSADTHRARVREQVFGLTDARAEERFDGLIQLLHTLRSPDVGNRIDEGRLPALLSDALPPLSQTTLDAAGAKLDEISETRALQQRLERGVADLDRFLTAYRRYAQGELAAAAGRARAAVRDRRRTERADAA
;
A
#
# COMPACT_ATOMS: atom_id res chain seq x y z
N MET A 1 33.77 2.08 1.71
CA MET A 1 32.32 2.34 1.58
C MET A 1 31.58 1.07 1.96
N THR A 2 31.31 0.87 3.25
CA THR A 2 30.53 -0.27 3.75
C THR A 2 29.06 0.01 3.47
N GLY A 3 28.60 -0.33 2.26
CA GLY A 3 27.21 -0.18 1.88
C GLY A 3 26.33 -1.13 2.69
N THR A 4 25.21 -0.64 3.19
CA THR A 4 24.18 -1.47 3.82
C THR A 4 23.82 -2.63 2.88
N PRO A 5 23.78 -3.88 3.37
CA PRO A 5 23.35 -5.03 2.58
C PRO A 5 21.95 -4.75 2.01
N ARG A 6 21.85 -4.75 0.67
CA ARG A 6 20.59 -4.54 -0.04
C ARG A 6 20.61 -5.23 -1.39
N TRP A 7 19.41 -5.57 -1.87
CA TRP A 7 19.22 -6.02 -3.24
C TRP A 7 19.56 -4.91 -4.23
N ARG A 8 20.24 -5.28 -5.31
CA ARG A 8 20.54 -4.41 -6.45
C ARG A 8 20.17 -5.13 -7.72
N LEU A 9 19.60 -4.40 -8.67
CA LEU A 9 19.41 -4.94 -10.02
C LEU A 9 20.75 -5.36 -10.60
N HIS A 10 20.80 -6.56 -11.16
CA HIS A 10 22.02 -7.17 -11.67
C HIS A 10 21.89 -7.53 -13.14
N ARG A 11 20.80 -8.21 -13.51
CA ARG A 11 20.47 -8.52 -14.90
C ARG A 11 18.98 -8.38 -15.14
N ALA A 12 18.60 -8.26 -16.41
CA ALA A 12 17.21 -8.29 -16.83
C ALA A 12 17.12 -8.95 -18.20
N GLY A 13 15.97 -9.52 -18.54
CA GLY A 13 15.80 -10.06 -19.88
C GLY A 13 14.38 -10.14 -20.36
N ILE A 14 14.26 -10.18 -21.68
CA ILE A 14 13.02 -10.28 -22.45
C ILE A 14 13.20 -11.41 -23.46
N GLN A 15 12.40 -12.48 -23.36
CA GLN A 15 12.41 -13.58 -24.33
C GLN A 15 11.05 -13.71 -24.99
N ASN A 16 11.07 -13.78 -26.32
CA ASN A 16 9.90 -13.96 -27.16
C ASN A 16 8.71 -13.03 -26.82
N VAL A 17 8.99 -11.76 -26.53
CA VAL A 17 7.98 -10.69 -26.33
C VAL A 17 8.29 -9.57 -27.31
N TRP A 18 7.27 -9.11 -28.05
CA TRP A 18 7.47 -8.11 -29.11
C TRP A 18 8.58 -8.55 -30.10
N HIS A 19 9.43 -7.64 -30.57
CA HIS A 19 10.59 -7.96 -31.42
C HIS A 19 11.82 -8.48 -30.65
N TYR A 20 11.70 -8.71 -29.33
CA TYR A 20 12.76 -9.33 -28.54
C TYR A 20 12.60 -10.85 -28.58
N LEU A 21 13.53 -11.52 -29.28
CA LEU A 21 13.60 -12.98 -29.30
C LEU A 21 14.29 -13.51 -28.05
N ASP A 22 15.49 -12.98 -27.77
CA ASP A 22 16.30 -13.33 -26.62
C ASP A 22 17.23 -12.14 -26.30
N ALA A 23 16.74 -11.23 -25.46
CA ALA A 23 17.49 -10.04 -25.06
C ALA A 23 17.83 -10.11 -23.58
N GLU A 24 19.12 -9.98 -23.27
CA GLU A 24 19.65 -9.87 -21.91
C GLU A 24 20.34 -8.52 -21.73
N PHE A 25 20.11 -7.92 -20.57
CA PHE A 25 20.68 -6.65 -20.16
C PHE A 25 21.44 -6.81 -18.85
N VAL A 26 22.70 -6.34 -18.83
CA VAL A 26 23.53 -6.33 -17.63
C VAL A 26 23.43 -4.96 -16.95
N LEU A 27 23.15 -4.95 -15.64
CA LEU A 27 23.03 -3.74 -14.83
C LEU A 27 24.24 -3.60 -13.91
N THR A 28 25.15 -2.68 -14.25
CA THR A 28 26.35 -2.44 -13.46
C THR A 28 26.05 -1.56 -12.26
N GLY A 29 26.16 -2.13 -11.06
CA GLY A 29 25.82 -1.45 -9.81
C GLY A 29 24.36 -0.99 -9.75
N GLY A 30 23.45 -1.77 -10.33
CA GLY A 30 22.01 -1.44 -10.37
C GLY A 30 21.60 -0.49 -11.50
N ARG A 31 22.50 -0.15 -12.42
CA ARG A 31 22.25 0.85 -13.47
C ARG A 31 22.44 0.27 -14.86
N MET A 32 21.60 0.70 -15.79
CA MET A 32 21.65 0.35 -17.21
C MET A 32 21.48 1.61 -18.05
N VAL A 33 22.22 1.72 -19.15
CA VAL A 33 22.05 2.78 -20.14
C VAL A 33 21.76 2.15 -21.49
N LEU A 34 20.56 2.42 -22.03
CA LEU A 34 20.18 1.97 -23.36
C LEU A 34 20.51 3.06 -24.39
N ARG A 35 21.42 2.77 -25.32
CA ARG A 35 21.79 3.66 -26.45
C ARG A 35 21.39 3.02 -27.78
N GLY A 36 20.92 3.83 -28.72
CA GLY A 36 20.48 3.36 -30.03
C GLY A 36 19.62 4.39 -30.75
N THR A 37 19.28 4.14 -32.01
CA THR A 37 18.43 5.01 -32.85
C THR A 37 16.99 5.05 -32.35
N ASN A 38 16.25 6.11 -32.70
CA ASN A 38 14.81 6.17 -32.39
C ASN A 38 14.08 4.97 -33.01
N GLY A 39 13.19 4.34 -32.26
CA GLY A 39 12.49 3.13 -32.69
C GLY A 39 13.20 1.80 -32.38
N SER A 40 14.44 1.81 -31.88
CA SER A 40 15.20 0.59 -31.56
C SER A 40 14.70 -0.20 -30.33
N GLY A 41 13.52 0.12 -29.80
CA GLY A 41 12.91 -0.59 -28.67
C GLY A 41 13.34 -0.16 -27.25
N LYS A 42 14.25 0.81 -27.10
CA LYS A 42 14.77 1.22 -25.77
C LYS A 42 13.68 1.51 -24.73
N SER A 43 12.72 2.35 -25.07
CA SER A 43 11.60 2.68 -24.17
C SER A 43 10.71 1.46 -23.92
N ARG A 44 10.49 0.62 -24.93
CA ARG A 44 9.72 -0.64 -24.80
C ARG A 44 10.37 -1.61 -23.82
N ALA A 45 11.68 -1.76 -23.87
CA ALA A 45 12.40 -2.60 -22.92
C ALA A 45 12.22 -2.11 -21.47
N LEU A 46 12.31 -0.79 -21.25
CA LEU A 46 12.07 -0.22 -19.91
C LEU A 46 10.62 -0.41 -19.47
N GLU A 47 9.64 -0.13 -20.33
CA GLU A 47 8.21 -0.32 -20.05
C GLU A 47 7.86 -1.78 -19.68
N LEU A 48 8.49 -2.75 -20.35
CA LEU A 48 8.29 -4.18 -20.12
C LEU A 48 8.97 -4.69 -18.84
N LEU A 49 10.06 -4.05 -18.40
CA LEU A 49 10.86 -4.54 -17.26
C LEU A 49 10.51 -3.80 -15.97
N LEU A 50 10.58 -2.47 -15.96
CA LEU A 50 10.52 -1.65 -14.74
C LEU A 50 9.54 -0.47 -14.87
N PRO A 51 8.69 -0.22 -13.86
CA PRO A 51 8.55 -0.95 -12.59
C PRO A 51 7.66 -2.20 -12.69
N PHE A 52 7.24 -2.60 -13.90
CA PHE A 52 6.21 -3.64 -14.11
C PHE A 52 6.47 -4.97 -13.40
N LEU A 53 7.70 -5.49 -13.45
CA LEU A 53 8.05 -6.74 -12.76
C LEU A 53 8.11 -6.59 -11.23
N LEU A 54 8.05 -5.37 -10.69
CA LEU A 54 8.00 -5.11 -9.25
C LEU A 54 6.55 -4.96 -8.73
N ASP A 55 5.68 -4.28 -9.49
CA ASP A 55 4.33 -3.94 -9.05
C ASP A 55 3.22 -4.79 -9.67
N ALA A 56 3.52 -5.55 -10.73
CA ALA A 56 2.56 -6.32 -11.53
C ALA A 56 1.40 -5.50 -12.12
N ASP A 57 1.55 -4.17 -12.24
CA ASP A 57 0.46 -3.30 -12.70
C ASP A 57 0.44 -3.16 -14.23
N ARG A 58 -0.39 -3.99 -14.86
CA ARG A 58 -0.62 -3.95 -16.33
C ARG A 58 -1.17 -2.61 -16.81
N ARG A 59 -1.87 -1.84 -15.98
CA ARG A 59 -2.50 -0.57 -16.39
C ARG A 59 -1.47 0.55 -16.47
N ARG A 60 -0.39 0.44 -15.70
CA ARG A 60 0.67 1.45 -15.60
C ARG A 60 1.94 1.10 -16.36
N MET A 61 1.88 0.14 -17.29
CA MET A 61 3.06 -0.20 -18.13
C MET A 61 3.47 0.95 -19.05
N ASP A 62 2.52 1.71 -19.61
CA ASP A 62 2.79 2.86 -20.46
C ASP A 62 3.37 4.04 -19.67
N SER A 63 4.59 4.47 -20.00
CA SER A 63 5.24 5.62 -19.35
C SER A 63 4.67 6.97 -19.81
N SER A 64 3.95 7.02 -20.94
CA SER A 64 3.35 8.23 -21.50
C SER A 64 1.91 8.48 -21.04
N GLY A 65 1.26 7.48 -20.42
CA GLY A 65 -0.15 7.56 -20.02
C GLY A 65 -1.15 7.54 -21.19
N SER A 66 -0.68 7.33 -22.43
CA SER A 66 -1.51 7.30 -23.65
C SER A 66 -2.37 6.04 -23.80
N GLY A 67 -2.09 5.00 -23.01
CA GLY A 67 -2.75 3.70 -23.09
C GLY A 67 -2.40 2.91 -24.36
N GLN A 68 -1.42 3.37 -25.15
CA GLN A 68 -1.04 2.77 -26.44
C GLN A 68 -0.21 1.50 -26.30
N VAL A 69 0.21 1.17 -25.07
CA VAL A 69 1.09 0.07 -24.72
C VAL A 69 0.31 -0.97 -23.95
N SER A 70 -0.07 -2.05 -24.62
CA SER A 70 -0.69 -3.21 -23.97
C SER A 70 0.13 -4.46 -24.25
N LEU A 71 0.26 -5.33 -23.25
CA LEU A 71 0.93 -6.62 -23.41
C LEU A 71 0.25 -7.47 -24.48
N ASP A 72 -1.07 -7.38 -24.61
CA ASP A 72 -1.84 -8.08 -25.63
C ASP A 72 -1.39 -7.67 -27.05
N ARG A 73 -1.17 -6.37 -27.27
CA ARG A 73 -0.60 -5.87 -28.53
C ARG A 73 0.86 -6.27 -28.69
N LEU A 74 1.69 -6.16 -27.65
CA LEU A 74 3.11 -6.50 -27.73
C LEU A 74 3.37 -7.98 -27.96
N MET A 75 2.54 -8.87 -27.42
CA MET A 75 2.65 -10.30 -27.68
C MET A 75 2.17 -10.69 -29.07
N ARG A 76 1.15 -9.99 -29.59
CA ARG A 76 0.69 -10.16 -30.97
C ARG A 76 1.72 -9.64 -31.98
N VAL A 77 2.28 -8.45 -31.75
CA VAL A 77 3.26 -7.82 -32.64
C VAL A 77 4.61 -8.56 -32.54
N GLY A 78 5.15 -8.98 -33.68
CA GLY A 78 6.39 -9.78 -33.73
C GLY A 78 6.19 -11.24 -33.29
N GLY A 79 4.95 -11.68 -33.09
CA GLY A 79 4.59 -13.08 -32.88
C GLY A 79 4.27 -13.79 -34.20
N PRO A 80 4.07 -15.11 -34.18
CA PRO A 80 3.70 -15.87 -35.37
C PRO A 80 2.29 -15.47 -35.88
N ASP A 81 2.05 -15.63 -37.18
CA ASP A 81 0.76 -15.33 -37.82
C ASP A 81 -0.38 -16.21 -37.28
N SER A 82 -0.04 -17.39 -36.76
CA SER A 82 -0.99 -18.33 -36.15
C SER A 82 -0.39 -19.03 -34.94
N GLY A 83 -1.26 -19.51 -34.06
CA GLY A 83 -0.88 -20.22 -32.84
C GLY A 83 -0.71 -19.34 -31.60
N ASN A 84 -0.56 -19.99 -30.45
CA ASN A 84 -0.32 -19.32 -29.17
C ASN A 84 1.14 -18.91 -29.07
N ARG A 85 1.42 -17.84 -28.32
CA ARG A 85 2.79 -17.36 -28.07
C ARG A 85 3.10 -17.40 -26.59
N VAL A 86 4.24 -17.95 -26.23
CA VAL A 86 4.78 -17.93 -24.87
C VAL A 86 6.01 -17.03 -24.84
N GLY A 87 6.11 -16.16 -23.84
CA GLY A 87 7.25 -15.28 -23.64
C GLY A 87 7.56 -15.08 -22.17
N TYR A 88 8.73 -14.52 -21.90
CA TYR A 88 9.25 -14.31 -20.56
C TYR A 88 9.79 -12.90 -20.39
N LEU A 89 9.55 -12.35 -19.20
CA LEU A 89 10.18 -11.13 -18.70
C LEU A 89 10.82 -11.49 -17.36
N TRP A 90 12.05 -11.04 -17.11
CA TRP A 90 12.70 -11.31 -15.82
C TRP A 90 13.67 -10.21 -15.40
N LEU A 91 13.85 -10.11 -14.09
CA LEU A 91 14.84 -9.28 -13.40
C LEU A 91 15.58 -10.16 -12.41
N GLU A 92 16.91 -10.13 -12.48
CA GLU A 92 17.79 -10.73 -11.49
C GLU A 92 18.31 -9.62 -10.57
N LEU A 93 18.09 -9.83 -9.28
CA LEU A 93 18.60 -9.02 -8.19
C LEU A 93 19.78 -9.78 -7.56
N ALA A 94 20.82 -9.03 -7.21
CA ALA A 94 21.98 -9.52 -6.50
C ALA A 94 22.06 -8.86 -5.12
N HIS A 95 22.23 -9.65 -4.08
CA HIS A 95 22.43 -9.17 -2.72
C HIS A 95 23.91 -9.17 -2.40
N THR A 96 24.47 -7.98 -2.16
CA THR A 96 25.88 -7.83 -1.77
C THR A 96 25.95 -7.62 -0.26
N ASP A 97 26.57 -8.54 0.46
CA ASP A 97 26.79 -8.43 1.91
C ASP A 97 28.05 -7.58 2.24
N GLY A 98 28.30 -6.53 1.44
CA GLY A 98 29.47 -5.66 1.57
C GLY A 98 30.77 -6.21 0.97
N VAL A 99 30.74 -7.38 0.32
CA VAL A 99 31.87 -8.01 -0.39
C VAL A 99 31.76 -7.79 -1.92
N ALA A 100 32.88 -7.95 -2.64
CA ALA A 100 32.98 -7.72 -4.08
C ALA A 100 32.15 -8.68 -4.96
N ASP A 101 31.87 -9.89 -4.47
CA ASP A 101 31.06 -10.90 -5.18
C ASP A 101 29.67 -11.02 -4.52
N PRO A 102 28.56 -11.12 -5.30
CA PRO A 102 27.23 -11.23 -4.71
C PRO A 102 27.03 -12.55 -3.99
N ALA A 103 26.53 -12.48 -2.76
CA ALA A 103 26.34 -13.66 -1.91
C ALA A 103 25.05 -14.43 -2.24
N ARG A 104 24.02 -13.72 -2.76
CA ARG A 104 22.70 -14.30 -3.07
C ARG A 104 22.11 -13.64 -4.30
N PHE A 105 21.32 -14.42 -5.05
CA PHE A 105 20.56 -13.96 -6.20
C PHE A 105 19.07 -14.19 -5.97
N LEU A 106 18.25 -13.34 -6.57
CA LEU A 106 16.80 -13.48 -6.62
C LEU A 106 16.32 -13.06 -8.01
N THR A 107 15.73 -14.00 -8.72
CA THR A 107 15.07 -13.76 -10.00
C THR A 107 13.58 -13.53 -9.76
N LEU A 108 13.09 -12.38 -10.20
CA LEU A 108 11.68 -12.09 -10.38
C LEU A 108 11.35 -12.22 -11.85
N GLY A 109 10.20 -12.78 -12.20
CA GLY A 109 9.79 -12.81 -13.59
C GLY A 109 8.32 -13.04 -13.82
N ALA A 110 7.96 -12.96 -15.09
CA ALA A 110 6.63 -13.20 -15.60
C ALA A 110 6.73 -14.13 -16.81
N HIS A 111 5.96 -15.21 -16.76
CA HIS A 111 5.62 -16.04 -17.91
C HIS A 111 4.33 -15.49 -18.54
N LEU A 112 4.39 -15.17 -19.82
CA LEU A 112 3.30 -14.61 -20.61
C LEU A 112 2.82 -15.64 -21.61
N ARG A 113 1.52 -15.96 -21.59
CA ARG A 113 0.88 -16.83 -22.58
C ARG A 113 -0.19 -16.07 -23.31
N TRP A 114 0.09 -15.70 -24.55
CA TRP A 114 -0.87 -15.11 -25.46
C TRP A 114 -1.63 -16.19 -26.22
N SER A 115 -2.94 -15.99 -26.34
CA SER A 115 -3.84 -16.87 -27.08
C SER A 115 -4.35 -16.19 -28.35
N SER A 116 -4.14 -16.81 -29.51
CA SER A 116 -4.59 -16.26 -30.79
C SER A 116 -6.11 -16.26 -30.93
N SER A 117 -6.81 -17.19 -30.28
CA SER A 117 -8.27 -17.28 -30.34
C SER A 117 -8.97 -16.18 -29.54
N THR A 118 -8.40 -15.81 -28.39
CA THR A 118 -8.97 -14.77 -27.51
C THR A 118 -8.33 -13.39 -27.69
N GLY A 119 -7.11 -13.34 -28.24
CA GLY A 119 -6.30 -12.12 -28.31
C GLY A 119 -5.72 -11.65 -26.98
N VAL A 120 -5.84 -12.42 -25.90
CA VAL A 120 -5.49 -12.02 -24.52
C VAL A 120 -4.24 -12.74 -24.02
N VAL A 121 -3.43 -12.03 -23.24
CA VAL A 121 -2.29 -12.54 -22.47
C VAL A 121 -2.73 -12.97 -21.07
N ARG A 122 -2.50 -14.24 -20.74
CA ARG A 122 -2.47 -14.74 -19.37
C ARG A 122 -1.06 -14.64 -18.81
N MET A 123 -0.95 -14.24 -17.56
CA MET A 123 0.32 -14.04 -16.89
C MET A 123 0.45 -14.95 -15.67
N HIS A 124 1.67 -15.45 -15.47
CA HIS A 124 2.06 -16.19 -14.28
C HIS A 124 3.37 -15.61 -13.79
N TRP A 125 3.37 -15.10 -12.58
CA TRP A 125 4.53 -14.51 -11.93
C TRP A 125 5.35 -15.57 -11.22
N PHE A 126 6.66 -15.38 -11.18
CA PHE A 126 7.56 -16.26 -10.45
C PHE A 126 8.65 -15.49 -9.70
N SER A 127 9.09 -16.07 -8.60
CA SER A 127 10.22 -15.61 -7.79
C SER A 127 11.10 -16.80 -7.43
N THR A 128 12.41 -16.77 -7.66
CA THR A 128 13.30 -17.91 -7.35
C THR A 128 14.73 -17.44 -7.09
N ASP A 129 15.48 -18.20 -6.31
CA ASP A 129 16.93 -18.04 -6.12
C ASP A 129 17.75 -18.47 -7.33
N ARG A 130 17.15 -19.22 -8.27
CA ARG A 130 17.79 -19.64 -9.52
C ARG A 130 17.98 -18.49 -10.49
N ARG A 131 19.04 -18.56 -11.29
CA ARG A 131 19.49 -17.54 -12.23
C ARG A 131 19.21 -17.94 -13.67
N VAL A 132 18.59 -17.02 -14.40
CA VAL A 132 18.29 -17.23 -15.82
C VAL A 132 19.58 -17.39 -16.63
N GLY A 133 19.63 -18.42 -17.47
CA GLY A 133 20.78 -18.72 -18.33
C GLY A 133 21.93 -19.44 -17.61
N HIS A 134 21.82 -19.74 -16.31
CA HIS A 134 22.79 -20.57 -15.58
C HIS A 134 22.13 -21.87 -15.10
N ASP A 135 21.23 -21.77 -14.13
CA ASP A 135 20.52 -22.87 -13.47
C ASP A 135 18.99 -22.79 -13.65
N LEU A 136 18.51 -21.74 -14.34
CA LEU A 136 17.14 -21.60 -14.82
C LEU A 136 17.11 -21.41 -16.35
N PRO A 137 17.00 -22.48 -17.15
CA PRO A 137 16.69 -22.36 -18.57
C PRO A 137 15.24 -21.91 -18.74
N LEU A 138 14.99 -20.94 -19.64
CA LEU A 138 13.64 -20.49 -20.01
C LEU A 138 13.21 -20.98 -21.40
N MET A 139 14.11 -21.66 -22.11
CA MET A 139 13.85 -22.35 -23.37
C MET A 139 14.24 -23.81 -23.23
N ASP A 140 13.56 -24.69 -23.97
CA ASP A 140 13.97 -26.08 -24.13
C ASP A 140 15.15 -26.22 -25.12
N GLY A 141 15.60 -27.46 -25.33
CA GLY A 141 16.71 -27.76 -26.24
C GLY A 141 16.45 -27.38 -27.70
N ASP A 142 15.18 -27.28 -28.11
CA ASP A 142 14.76 -26.89 -29.46
C ASP A 142 14.48 -25.37 -29.55
N ARG A 143 14.84 -24.61 -28.50
CA ARG A 143 14.62 -23.16 -28.36
C ARG A 143 13.15 -22.73 -28.32
N HIS A 144 12.25 -23.61 -27.91
CA HIS A 144 10.88 -23.21 -27.56
C HIS A 144 10.82 -22.70 -26.12
N PRO A 145 10.10 -21.60 -25.85
CA PRO A 145 9.87 -21.13 -24.49
C PRO A 145 9.20 -22.21 -23.64
N LEU A 146 9.71 -22.41 -22.42
CA LEU A 146 9.15 -23.42 -21.52
C LEU A 146 7.66 -23.14 -21.21
N SER A 147 6.93 -24.21 -20.92
CA SER A 147 5.56 -24.10 -20.43
C SER A 147 5.55 -23.65 -18.97
N ARG A 148 4.39 -23.20 -18.47
CA ARG A 148 4.19 -22.96 -17.03
C ARG A 148 4.50 -24.21 -16.19
N GLU A 149 4.10 -25.38 -16.67
CA GLU A 149 4.27 -26.65 -15.94
C GLU A 149 5.74 -27.03 -15.85
N ASP A 150 6.48 -26.85 -16.94
CA ASP A 150 7.90 -27.12 -17.07
C ASP A 150 8.71 -26.17 -16.17
N LEU A 151 8.35 -24.88 -16.20
CA LEU A 151 8.90 -23.90 -15.28
C LEU A 151 8.62 -24.29 -13.82
N GLY A 152 7.38 -24.68 -13.50
CA GLY A 152 7.00 -25.10 -12.15
C GLY A 152 7.74 -26.33 -11.66
N ARG A 153 8.10 -27.27 -12.55
CA ARG A 153 8.97 -28.41 -12.23
C ARG A 153 10.39 -27.99 -11.87
N LEU A 154 10.89 -26.89 -12.43
CA LEU A 154 12.24 -26.39 -12.17
C LEU A 154 12.33 -25.57 -10.87
N ILE A 155 11.40 -24.63 -10.65
CA ILE A 155 11.48 -23.69 -9.52
C ILE A 155 10.59 -24.06 -8.32
N GLY A 156 9.72 -25.07 -8.48
CA GLY A 156 8.69 -25.44 -7.52
C GLY A 156 7.37 -24.71 -7.78
N PRO A 157 6.22 -25.38 -7.62
CA PRO A 157 4.91 -24.79 -7.91
C PRO A 157 4.56 -23.62 -6.99
N ASP A 158 5.04 -23.62 -5.74
CA ASP A 158 4.79 -22.55 -4.76
C ASP A 158 5.43 -21.23 -5.18
N GLN A 159 6.49 -21.28 -5.98
CA GLN A 159 7.18 -20.10 -6.49
C GLN A 159 6.44 -19.44 -7.66
N LEU A 160 5.36 -20.05 -8.16
CA LEU A 160 4.47 -19.51 -9.20
C LEU A 160 3.18 -18.96 -8.61
N THR A 161 2.68 -17.87 -9.18
CA THR A 161 1.35 -17.33 -8.85
C THR A 161 0.72 -16.69 -10.09
N ASP A 162 -0.59 -16.79 -10.23
CA ASP A 162 -1.37 -16.02 -11.22
C ASP A 162 -1.95 -14.72 -10.63
N SER A 163 -1.84 -14.52 -9.31
CA SER A 163 -2.26 -13.31 -8.62
C SER A 163 -1.16 -12.24 -8.65
N ALA A 164 -1.49 -11.10 -9.25
CA ALA A 164 -0.64 -9.90 -9.24
C ALA A 164 -0.39 -9.40 -7.80
N ASP A 165 -1.42 -9.40 -6.95
CA ASP A 165 -1.31 -8.96 -5.56
C ASP A 165 -0.37 -9.85 -4.74
N THR A 166 -0.40 -11.16 -4.99
CA THR A 166 0.52 -12.11 -4.34
C THR A 166 1.96 -11.87 -4.78
N HIS A 167 2.20 -11.66 -6.08
CA HIS A 167 3.53 -11.29 -6.59
C HIS A 167 4.02 -9.99 -5.97
N ARG A 168 3.17 -8.97 -5.97
CA ARG A 168 3.43 -7.66 -5.37
C ARG A 168 3.79 -7.75 -3.89
N ALA A 169 3.06 -8.56 -3.12
CA ALA A 169 3.36 -8.82 -1.72
C ALA A 169 4.70 -9.54 -1.53
N ARG A 170 5.01 -10.55 -2.37
CA ARG A 170 6.31 -11.23 -2.36
C ARG A 170 7.45 -10.28 -2.65
N VAL A 171 7.32 -9.41 -3.65
CA VAL A 171 8.33 -8.40 -3.98
C VAL A 171 8.54 -7.44 -2.81
N ARG A 172 7.46 -6.90 -2.24
CA ARG A 172 7.49 -6.01 -1.07
C ARG A 172 8.27 -6.62 0.10
N GLU A 173 8.00 -7.88 0.41
CA GLU A 173 8.65 -8.59 1.50
C GLU A 173 10.09 -8.99 1.17
N GLN A 174 10.32 -9.71 0.07
CA GLN A 174 11.61 -10.33 -0.24
C GLN A 174 12.66 -9.32 -0.72
N VAL A 175 12.24 -8.32 -1.50
CA VAL A 175 13.17 -7.33 -2.12
C VAL A 175 13.34 -6.11 -1.25
N PHE A 176 12.25 -5.61 -0.65
CA PHE A 176 12.26 -4.38 0.11
C PHE A 176 12.29 -4.59 1.62
N GLY A 177 12.10 -5.83 2.11
CA GLY A 177 12.11 -6.14 3.54
C GLY A 177 10.97 -5.46 4.31
N LEU A 178 9.93 -5.02 3.61
CA LEU A 178 8.82 -4.29 4.22
C LEU A 178 7.80 -5.29 4.73
N THR A 179 7.78 -5.56 6.04
CA THR A 179 6.88 -6.55 6.67
C THR A 179 5.98 -5.98 7.77
N ASP A 180 6.21 -4.74 8.21
CA ASP A 180 5.41 -4.10 9.26
C ASP A 180 4.01 -3.66 8.79
N ALA A 181 3.19 -3.18 9.74
CA ALA A 181 1.81 -2.77 9.51
C ALA A 181 1.65 -1.65 8.46
N ARG A 182 2.70 -0.89 8.15
CA ARG A 182 2.71 0.18 7.13
C ARG A 182 3.53 -0.20 5.90
N ALA A 183 3.86 -1.48 5.75
CA ALA A 183 4.65 -1.97 4.63
C ALA A 183 3.97 -1.73 3.29
N GLU A 184 2.65 -1.95 3.22
CA GLU A 184 1.88 -1.74 2.00
C GLU A 184 1.87 -0.27 1.59
N GLU A 185 1.51 0.65 2.50
CA GLU A 185 1.54 2.10 2.25
C GLU A 185 2.91 2.60 1.75
N ARG A 186 3.99 2.13 2.37
CA ARG A 186 5.35 2.51 1.98
C ARG A 186 5.74 1.93 0.63
N PHE A 187 5.34 0.71 0.35
CA PHE A 187 5.58 0.07 -0.94
C PHE A 187 4.80 0.79 -2.05
N ASP A 188 3.53 1.14 -1.81
CA ASP A 188 2.71 1.94 -2.72
C ASP A 188 3.38 3.27 -3.05
N GLY A 189 3.88 3.98 -2.03
CA GLY A 189 4.62 5.22 -2.20
C GLY A 189 5.91 5.06 -3.02
N LEU A 190 6.68 4.00 -2.76
CA LEU A 190 7.90 3.68 -3.52
C LEU A 190 7.58 3.41 -5.00
N ILE A 191 6.55 2.60 -5.28
CA ILE A 191 6.14 2.30 -6.65
C ILE A 191 5.62 3.56 -7.36
N GLN A 192 4.84 4.37 -6.66
CA GLN A 192 4.36 5.65 -7.19
C GLN A 192 5.53 6.58 -7.56
N LEU A 193 6.55 6.68 -6.70
CA LEU A 193 7.76 7.43 -6.99
C LEU A 193 8.50 6.90 -8.23
N LEU A 194 8.62 5.57 -8.39
CA LEU A 194 9.25 4.97 -9.57
C LEU A 194 8.49 5.32 -10.86
N HIS A 195 7.16 5.29 -10.83
CA HIS A 195 6.34 5.72 -11.98
C HIS A 195 6.54 7.20 -12.31
N THR A 196 6.55 8.07 -11.29
CA THR A 196 6.78 9.50 -11.48
C THR A 196 8.14 9.78 -12.11
N LEU A 197 9.20 9.13 -11.60
CA LEU A 197 10.57 9.30 -12.08
C LEU A 197 10.83 8.69 -13.46
N ARG A 198 9.97 7.77 -13.92
CA ARG A 198 10.05 7.17 -15.26
C ARG A 198 9.55 8.10 -16.36
N SER A 199 8.82 9.16 -16.03
CA SER A 199 8.28 10.08 -17.04
C SER A 199 9.42 10.70 -17.88
N PRO A 200 9.29 10.75 -19.22
CA PRO A 200 10.35 11.24 -20.11
C PRO A 200 10.74 12.70 -19.84
N ASP A 201 9.82 13.51 -19.30
CA ASP A 201 10.05 14.92 -19.00
C ASP A 201 10.66 15.18 -17.61
N VAL A 202 10.94 14.12 -16.83
CA VAL A 202 11.48 14.25 -15.47
C VAL A 202 12.78 15.02 -15.44
N GLY A 203 13.69 14.78 -16.40
CA GLY A 203 14.96 15.52 -16.46
C GLY A 203 14.75 17.02 -16.53
N ASN A 204 13.92 17.46 -17.48
CA ASN A 204 13.58 18.88 -17.66
C ASN A 204 12.93 19.47 -16.40
N ARG A 205 12.01 18.73 -15.76
CA ARG A 205 11.35 19.18 -14.52
C ARG A 205 12.32 19.30 -13.34
N ILE A 206 13.31 18.42 -13.24
CA ILE A 206 14.34 18.47 -12.21
C ILE A 206 15.24 19.69 -12.42
N ASP A 207 15.66 19.93 -13.66
CA ASP A 207 16.53 21.06 -14.02
C ASP A 207 15.85 22.42 -13.76
N GLU A 208 14.54 22.47 -13.85
CA GLU A 208 13.71 23.63 -13.48
C GLU A 208 13.49 23.80 -11.96
N GLY A 209 14.16 23.01 -11.12
CA GLY A 209 14.03 23.08 -9.66
C GLY A 209 12.74 22.49 -9.09
N ARG A 210 11.95 21.75 -9.89
CA ARG A 210 10.68 21.15 -9.46
C ARG A 210 10.84 19.80 -8.75
N LEU A 211 12.07 19.38 -8.42
CA LEU A 211 12.34 18.13 -7.73
C LEU A 211 11.60 18.00 -6.38
N PRO A 212 11.56 19.02 -5.49
CA PRO A 212 10.82 18.91 -4.24
C PRO A 212 9.32 18.69 -4.45
N ALA A 213 8.73 19.36 -5.45
CA ALA A 213 7.33 19.18 -5.82
C ALA A 213 7.06 17.78 -6.37
N LEU A 214 7.93 17.28 -7.26
CA LEU A 214 7.85 15.90 -7.79
C LEU A 214 7.95 14.84 -6.69
N LEU A 215 8.85 15.04 -5.71
CA LEU A 215 8.99 14.13 -4.57
C LEU A 215 7.78 14.20 -3.66
N SER A 216 7.23 15.40 -3.44
CA SER A 216 6.01 15.61 -2.64
C SER A 216 4.79 14.97 -3.30
N ASP A 217 4.62 15.12 -4.62
CA ASP A 217 3.52 14.52 -5.39
C ASP A 217 3.64 13.00 -5.48
N ALA A 218 4.86 12.47 -5.38
CA ALA A 218 5.14 11.05 -5.35
C ALA A 218 4.93 10.42 -3.97
N LEU A 219 4.73 11.22 -2.91
CA LEU A 219 4.40 10.67 -1.60
C LEU A 219 3.06 9.92 -1.68
N PRO A 220 2.96 8.76 -1.01
CA PRO A 220 1.71 8.01 -1.00
C PRO A 220 0.59 8.89 -0.43
N PRO A 221 -0.62 8.85 -1.02
CA PRO A 221 -1.77 9.49 -0.41
C PRO A 221 -2.01 8.90 0.98
N LEU A 222 -2.48 9.72 1.91
CA LEU A 222 -2.85 9.24 3.25
C LEU A 222 -3.86 8.11 3.10
N SER A 223 -3.64 6.98 3.78
CA SER A 223 -4.53 5.84 3.68
C SER A 223 -5.92 6.20 4.18
N GLN A 224 -6.95 5.76 3.47
CA GLN A 224 -8.35 6.00 3.84
C GLN A 224 -8.63 5.50 5.27
N THR A 225 -8.03 4.37 5.64
CA THR A 225 -8.10 3.82 7.00
C THR A 225 -7.53 4.77 8.06
N THR A 226 -6.45 5.48 7.77
CA THR A 226 -5.88 6.49 8.68
C THR A 226 -6.79 7.70 8.80
N LEU A 227 -7.37 8.15 7.67
CA LEU A 227 -8.34 9.26 7.66
C LEU A 227 -9.61 8.90 8.45
N ASP A 228 -10.15 7.70 8.24
CA ASP A 228 -11.33 7.20 8.92
C ASP A 228 -11.06 7.05 10.43
N ALA A 229 -9.89 6.53 10.82
CA ALA A 229 -9.49 6.41 12.22
C ALA A 229 -9.33 7.79 12.90
N ALA A 230 -8.84 8.80 12.18
CA ALA A 230 -8.76 10.17 12.69
C ALA A 230 -10.15 10.81 12.83
N GLY A 231 -11.05 10.57 11.87
CA GLY A 231 -12.45 10.99 11.93
C GLY A 231 -13.17 10.40 13.14
N ALA A 232 -13.06 9.08 13.34
CA ALA A 232 -13.67 8.39 14.48
C ALA A 232 -13.20 8.96 15.84
N LYS A 233 -11.90 9.31 15.97
CA LYS A 233 -11.38 9.95 17.19
C LYS A 233 -11.93 11.36 17.41
N LEU A 234 -12.15 12.13 16.34
CA LEU A 234 -12.75 13.46 16.44
C LEU A 234 -14.22 13.38 16.87
N ASP A 235 -14.95 12.39 16.37
CA ASP A 235 -16.32 12.11 16.77
C ASP A 235 -16.39 11.72 18.25
N GLU A 236 -15.51 10.83 18.72
CA GLU A 236 -15.41 10.43 20.13
C GLU A 236 -15.13 11.63 21.06
N ILE A 237 -14.23 12.55 20.66
CA ILE A 237 -13.97 13.79 21.41
C ILE A 237 -15.22 14.67 21.46
N SER A 238 -15.97 14.73 20.36
CA SER A 238 -17.19 15.54 20.27
C SER A 238 -18.31 14.98 21.14
N GLU A 239 -18.51 13.66 21.15
CA GLU A 239 -19.44 12.97 22.05
C GLU A 239 -19.05 13.17 23.51
N THR A 240 -17.77 13.03 23.83
CA THR A 240 -17.25 13.25 25.19
C THR A 240 -17.52 14.67 25.67
N ARG A 241 -17.31 15.68 24.82
CA ARG A 241 -17.64 17.08 25.14
C ARG A 241 -19.15 17.28 25.35
N ALA A 242 -19.99 16.66 24.52
CA ALA A 242 -21.44 16.75 24.67
C ALA A 242 -21.92 16.12 25.99
N LEU A 243 -21.36 14.97 26.36
CA LEU A 243 -21.62 14.31 27.64
C LEU A 243 -21.18 15.18 28.82
N GLN A 244 -19.98 15.77 28.75
CA GLN A 244 -19.47 16.68 29.78
C GLN A 244 -20.43 17.87 29.98
N GLN A 245 -20.82 18.56 28.91
CA GLN A 245 -21.75 19.68 28.99
C GLN A 245 -23.12 19.29 29.55
N ARG A 246 -23.58 18.06 29.28
CA ARG A 246 -24.85 17.55 29.82
C ARG A 246 -24.72 17.25 31.31
N LEU A 247 -23.60 16.68 31.76
CA LEU A 247 -23.33 16.44 33.18
C LEU A 247 -23.20 17.75 33.95
N GLU A 248 -22.47 18.74 33.43
CA GLU A 248 -22.34 20.06 34.04
C GLU A 248 -23.71 20.75 34.21
N ARG A 249 -24.57 20.68 33.19
CA ARG A 249 -25.97 21.16 33.29
C ARG A 249 -26.75 20.40 34.35
N GLY A 250 -26.63 19.08 34.41
CA GLY A 250 -27.29 18.26 35.42
C GLY A 250 -26.89 18.63 36.85
N VAL A 251 -25.60 18.90 37.09
CA VAL A 251 -25.12 19.38 38.39
C VAL A 251 -25.73 20.74 38.73
N ALA A 252 -25.76 21.68 37.79
CA ALA A 252 -26.34 23.00 38.01
C ALA A 252 -27.85 22.94 38.32
N ASP A 253 -28.58 22.05 37.65
CA ASP A 253 -30.01 21.85 37.89
C ASP A 253 -30.28 21.20 39.26
N LEU A 254 -29.46 20.22 39.65
CA LEU A 254 -29.53 19.58 40.97
C LEU A 254 -29.25 20.58 42.10
N ASP A 255 -28.27 21.46 41.93
CA ASP A 255 -27.92 22.46 42.95
C ASP A 255 -29.04 23.49 43.14
N ARG A 256 -29.68 23.89 42.03
CA ARG A 256 -30.87 24.74 42.05
C ARG A 256 -32.05 24.06 42.75
N PHE A 257 -32.30 22.79 42.44
CA PHE A 257 -33.34 21.99 43.08
C PHE A 257 -33.08 21.85 44.60
N LEU A 258 -31.85 21.51 44.99
CA LEU A 258 -31.45 21.38 46.41
C LEU A 258 -31.64 22.69 47.17
N THR A 259 -31.31 23.82 46.55
CA THR A 259 -31.51 25.15 47.15
C THR A 259 -33.00 25.43 47.40
N ALA A 260 -33.86 25.15 46.42
CA ALA A 260 -35.31 25.31 46.56
C ALA A 260 -35.88 24.35 47.61
N TYR A 261 -35.47 23.08 47.57
CA TYR A 261 -35.93 22.05 48.49
C TYR A 261 -35.52 22.33 49.94
N ARG A 262 -34.29 22.81 50.18
CA ARG A 262 -33.84 23.24 51.51
C ARG A 262 -34.71 24.36 52.07
N ARG A 263 -35.08 25.37 51.27
CA ARG A 263 -35.99 26.45 51.68
C ARG A 263 -37.38 25.93 52.01
N TYR A 264 -37.91 25.04 51.18
CA TYR A 264 -39.20 24.38 51.43
C TYR A 264 -39.19 23.59 52.75
N ALA A 265 -38.19 22.74 52.95
CA ALA A 265 -38.05 21.93 54.16
C ALA A 265 -37.89 22.80 55.42
N GLN A 266 -37.12 23.89 55.34
CA GLN A 266 -37.02 24.88 56.42
C GLN A 266 -38.37 25.54 56.73
N GLY A 267 -39.17 25.86 55.71
CA GLY A 267 -40.52 26.40 55.87
C GLY A 267 -41.47 25.43 56.58
N GLU A 268 -41.49 24.17 56.15
CA GLU A 268 -42.29 23.11 56.80
C GLU A 268 -41.88 22.88 58.26
N LEU A 269 -40.58 22.81 58.55
CA LEU A 269 -40.04 22.72 59.91
C LEU A 269 -40.44 23.92 60.77
N ALA A 270 -40.34 25.14 60.23
CA ALA A 270 -40.74 26.36 60.94
C ALA A 270 -42.25 26.38 61.24
N ALA A 271 -43.09 25.96 60.28
CA ALA A 271 -44.53 25.86 60.46
C ALA A 271 -44.90 24.80 61.52
N ALA A 272 -44.27 23.63 61.47
CA ALA A 272 -44.45 22.57 62.47
C ALA A 272 -44.03 23.03 63.87
N ALA A 273 -42.86 23.68 63.99
CA ALA A 273 -42.40 24.26 65.26
C ALA A 273 -43.34 25.36 65.77
N GLY A 274 -43.90 26.18 64.87
CA GLY A 274 -44.92 27.18 65.18
C GLY A 274 -46.18 26.57 65.77
N ARG A 275 -46.72 25.52 65.15
CA ARG A 275 -47.88 24.75 65.66
C ARG A 275 -47.61 24.15 67.04
N ALA A 276 -46.44 23.51 67.23
CA ALA A 276 -46.05 22.95 68.52
C ALA A 276 -45.95 24.02 69.63
N ARG A 277 -45.33 25.17 69.32
CA ARG A 277 -45.23 26.30 70.27
C ARG A 277 -46.60 26.89 70.62
N ALA A 278 -47.51 26.99 69.66
CA ALA A 278 -48.88 27.45 69.90
C ALA A 278 -49.61 26.50 70.86
N ALA A 279 -49.58 25.19 70.60
CA ALA A 279 -50.19 24.19 71.48
C ALA A 279 -49.64 24.24 72.92
N VAL A 280 -48.33 24.43 73.10
CA VAL A 280 -47.72 24.59 74.44
C VAL A 280 -48.19 25.87 75.13
N ARG A 281 -48.37 26.98 74.40
CA ARG A 281 -48.88 28.24 74.96
C ARG A 281 -50.34 28.12 75.39
N ASP A 282 -51.18 27.46 74.59
CA ASP A 282 -52.58 27.24 74.92
C ASP A 282 -52.74 26.37 76.16
N ARG A 283 -51.96 25.27 76.27
CA ARG A 283 -51.91 24.45 77.49
C ARG A 283 -51.50 25.28 78.73
N ARG A 284 -50.48 26.13 78.60
CA ARG A 284 -50.06 27.00 79.72
C ARG A 284 -51.11 28.06 80.09
N ARG A 285 -51.95 28.48 79.14
CA ARG A 285 -53.07 29.40 79.42
C ARG A 285 -54.19 28.70 80.17
N THR A 286 -54.57 27.48 79.76
CA THR A 286 -55.60 26.70 80.47
C THR A 286 -55.16 26.37 81.89
N GLU A 287 -53.90 25.93 82.08
CA GLU A 287 -53.34 25.64 83.41
C GLU A 287 -53.33 26.86 84.37
N ARG A 288 -53.24 28.08 83.82
CA ARG A 288 -53.31 29.32 84.62
C ARG A 288 -54.73 29.76 84.91
N ALA A 289 -55.66 29.46 84.02
CA ALA A 289 -57.09 29.75 84.23
C ALA A 289 -57.69 28.80 85.27
N ASP A 290 -57.24 27.55 85.32
CA ASP A 290 -57.69 26.57 86.31
C ASP A 290 -57.10 26.79 87.72
N ALA A 291 -56.05 27.62 87.83
CA ALA A 291 -55.36 27.92 89.08
C ALA A 291 -55.79 29.27 89.72
N ALA A 292 -56.68 30.03 89.07
CA ALA A 292 -57.21 31.31 89.53
C ALA A 292 -58.67 31.18 89.95
#